data_AF-A0A5B8JCY9-F1
#
_entry.id   AF-A0A5B8JCY9-F1
#
_cell.length_a   1.000
_cell.length_b   1.000
_cell.length_c   1.000
_cell.angle_alpha   90.00
_cell.angle_beta   90.00
_cell.angle_gamma   90.00
#
_symmetry.space_group_name_H-M   'P 1'
#
loop_
_entity.id
_entity.type
_entity.pdbx_description
1 polymer ?
#
loop_
_entity_poly.entity_id
_entity_poly.type
_entity_poly.pdbx_seq_one_letter_code
_entity_poly.pdbx_strand_id
1 'polypeptide(L)'
;MQNILNVINEKINKDRKKLKRYKLVDKIISLSIAILNITAVVLAFIALVKILNIIKLENSSQWYQKTSLVLILCLAIMIIFGFILTIIIEIYKYNARTNEYKKYLTTIKDLYVKHSSGLISDEELSEFIDILWINANQKRKIIVADVVKQQLKKGKK
;
A
#
# COMPACT_ATOMS: atom_id res chain seq x y z
N MET A 1 -4.06 11.47 -27.58
CA MET A 1 -3.97 10.80 -26.26
C MET A 1 -4.67 9.44 -26.23
N GLN A 2 -5.72 9.23 -27.06
CA GLN A 2 -6.44 7.94 -27.14
C GLN A 2 -5.57 6.77 -27.63
N ASN A 3 -4.67 6.95 -28.60
CA ASN A 3 -3.81 5.87 -29.11
C ASN A 3 -2.91 5.26 -28.01
N ILE A 4 -2.24 6.10 -27.22
CA ILE A 4 -1.44 5.68 -26.05
C ILE A 4 -2.29 4.95 -25.02
N LEU A 5 -3.46 5.50 -24.69
CA LEU A 5 -4.35 4.89 -23.71
C LEU A 5 -4.87 3.53 -24.20
N ASN A 6 -5.08 3.35 -25.50
CA ASN A 6 -5.50 2.09 -26.09
C ASN A 6 -4.39 1.03 -26.03
N VAL A 7 -3.15 1.37 -26.41
CA VAL A 7 -1.98 0.47 -26.30
C VAL A 7 -1.77 0.01 -24.86
N ILE A 8 -1.87 0.93 -23.89
CA ILE A 8 -1.76 0.58 -22.47
C ILE A 8 -2.96 -0.28 -22.02
N ASN A 9 -4.17 0.03 -22.48
CA ASN A 9 -5.39 -0.72 -22.15
C ASN A 9 -5.39 -2.17 -22.69
N GLU A 10 -4.80 -2.39 -23.86
CA GLU A 10 -4.60 -3.74 -24.41
C GLU A 10 -3.66 -4.57 -23.53
N LYS A 11 -2.55 -3.99 -23.09
CA LYS A 11 -1.63 -4.66 -22.15
C LYS A 11 -2.30 -4.95 -20.81
N ILE A 12 -3.10 -4.02 -20.29
CA ILE A 12 -3.92 -4.22 -19.08
C ILE A 12 -4.91 -5.38 -19.28
N ASN A 13 -5.56 -5.46 -20.44
CA ASN A 13 -6.52 -6.50 -20.76
C ASN A 13 -5.85 -7.88 -20.87
N LYS A 14 -4.66 -7.95 -21.49
CA LYS A 14 -3.84 -9.16 -21.57
C LYS A 14 -3.47 -9.69 -20.18
N ASP A 15 -3.11 -8.79 -19.26
CA ASP A 15 -2.73 -9.14 -17.88
C ASP A 15 -3.91 -9.19 -16.89
N ARG A 16 -5.15 -8.98 -17.34
CA ARG A 16 -6.33 -8.72 -16.48
C ARG A 16 -6.60 -9.80 -15.44
N LYS A 17 -6.52 -11.09 -15.83
CA LYS A 17 -6.72 -12.21 -14.90
C LYS A 17 -5.62 -12.28 -13.83
N LYS A 18 -4.38 -11.94 -14.18
CA LYS A 18 -3.23 -11.92 -13.27
C LYS A 18 -3.36 -10.74 -12.29
N LEU A 19 -3.70 -9.56 -12.80
CA LEU A 19 -3.90 -8.34 -12.02
C LEU A 19 -5.08 -8.44 -11.04
N LYS A 20 -6.21 -9.04 -11.46
CA LYS A 20 -7.36 -9.29 -10.57
C LYS A 20 -7.01 -10.20 -9.40
N ARG A 21 -6.30 -11.31 -9.67
CA ARG A 21 -5.88 -12.26 -8.63
C ARG A 21 -4.94 -11.58 -7.62
N TYR A 22 -3.94 -10.86 -8.12
CA TYR A 22 -3.03 -10.10 -7.26
C TYR A 22 -3.75 -9.06 -6.41
N LYS A 23 -4.67 -8.29 -7.00
CA LYS A 23 -5.46 -7.29 -6.26
C LYS A 23 -6.34 -7.92 -5.16
N LEU A 24 -6.91 -9.09 -5.41
CA LEU A 24 -7.69 -9.83 -4.42
C LEU A 24 -6.80 -10.32 -3.27
N VAL A 25 -5.68 -10.96 -3.59
CA VAL A 25 -4.74 -11.49 -2.60
C VAL A 25 -4.14 -10.35 -1.77
N ASP A 26 -3.71 -9.26 -2.39
CA ASP A 26 -3.17 -8.07 -1.69
C ASP A 26 -4.21 -7.48 -0.73
N LYS A 27 -5.49 -7.44 -1.12
CA LYS A 27 -6.59 -6.96 -0.27
C LYS A 27 -6.85 -7.89 0.92
N ILE A 28 -6.86 -9.21 0.69
CA ILE A 28 -7.07 -10.21 1.75
C ILE A 28 -5.92 -10.17 2.75
N ILE A 29 -4.67 -10.19 2.27
CA ILE A 29 -3.48 -10.10 3.14
C ILE A 29 -3.50 -8.80 3.94
N SER A 30 -3.79 -7.67 3.30
CA SER A 30 -3.87 -6.37 3.99
C SER A 30 -4.96 -6.36 5.07
N LEU A 31 -6.12 -6.95 4.78
CA LEU A 31 -7.21 -7.07 5.74
C LEU A 31 -6.84 -7.98 6.91
N SER A 32 -6.21 -9.13 6.65
CA SER A 32 -5.75 -10.05 7.69
C SER A 32 -4.72 -9.40 8.60
N ILE A 33 -3.76 -8.67 8.04
CA ILE A 33 -2.77 -7.91 8.83
C ILE A 33 -3.47 -6.85 9.69
N ALA A 34 -4.45 -6.12 9.15
CA ALA A 34 -5.20 -5.12 9.90
C ALA A 34 -5.95 -5.75 11.08
N ILE A 35 -6.65 -6.86 10.85
CA ILE A 35 -7.38 -7.60 11.91
C ILE A 35 -6.42 -8.10 12.98
N LEU A 36 -5.29 -8.72 12.59
CA LEU A 36 -4.29 -9.24 13.53
C LEU A 36 -3.70 -8.11 14.38
N ASN A 37 -3.36 -6.98 13.76
CA ASN A 37 -2.81 -5.83 14.48
C ASN A 37 -3.82 -5.23 15.47
N ILE A 38 -5.08 -5.04 15.05
CA ILE A 38 -6.14 -4.56 15.96
C ILE A 38 -6.32 -5.54 17.12
N THR A 39 -6.37 -6.83 16.84
CA THR A 39 -6.53 -7.88 17.85
C THR A 39 -5.36 -7.88 18.84
N ALA A 40 -4.12 -7.77 18.36
CA ALA A 40 -2.93 -7.71 19.20
C ALA A 40 -2.97 -6.51 20.16
N VAL A 41 -3.37 -5.33 19.66
CA VAL A 41 -3.52 -4.12 20.50
C VAL A 41 -4.61 -4.29 21.55
N VAL A 42 -5.77 -4.83 21.17
CA VAL A 42 -6.87 -5.09 22.11
C VAL A 42 -6.43 -6.06 23.20
N LEU A 43 -5.74 -7.15 22.84
CA LEU A 43 -5.20 -8.11 23.80
C LEU A 43 -4.15 -7.48 24.71
N ALA A 44 -3.24 -6.67 24.18
CA ALA A 44 -2.24 -5.95 24.97
C ALA A 44 -2.89 -4.98 25.97
N PHE A 45 -3.92 -4.26 25.54
CA PHE A 45 -4.67 -3.36 26.41
C PHE A 45 -5.39 -4.12 27.54
N ILE A 46 -6.08 -5.22 27.22
CA ILE A 46 -6.72 -6.08 28.22
C ILE A 46 -5.70 -6.64 29.22
N ALA A 47 -4.55 -7.10 28.74
CA ALA A 47 -3.47 -7.60 29.59
C ALA A 47 -2.97 -6.51 30.55
N LEU A 48 -2.77 -5.28 30.05
CA LEU A 48 -2.34 -4.15 30.86
C LEU A 48 -3.36 -3.78 31.94
N VAL A 49 -4.65 -3.75 31.62
CA VAL A 49 -5.72 -3.52 32.61
C VAL A 49 -5.75 -4.63 33.66
N LYS A 50 -5.64 -5.90 33.26
CA LYS A 50 -5.59 -7.02 34.21
C LYS A 50 -4.39 -6.92 35.15
N ILE A 51 -3.21 -6.56 34.64
CA ILE A 51 -2.01 -6.37 35.46
C ILE A 51 -2.20 -5.24 36.47
N LEU A 52 -2.72 -4.09 36.04
CA LEU A 52 -2.99 -2.98 36.94
C LEU A 52 -4.00 -3.35 38.04
N ASN A 53 -5.02 -4.12 37.71
CA ASN A 53 -5.98 -4.60 38.70
C ASN A 53 -5.35 -5.58 39.69
N ILE A 54 -4.49 -6.51 39.24
CA ILE A 54 -3.76 -7.42 40.13
C ILE A 54 -2.86 -6.64 41.09
N ILE A 55 -2.12 -5.65 40.58
CA ILE A 55 -1.24 -4.80 41.41
C ILE A 55 -2.06 -4.05 42.47
N LYS A 56 -3.22 -3.50 42.09
CA LYS A 56 -4.13 -2.81 43.03
C LYS A 56 -4.69 -3.76 44.09
N LEU A 57 -5.11 -4.97 43.70
CA LEU A 57 -5.69 -5.97 44.59
C LEU A 57 -4.67 -6.53 45.60
N GLU A 58 -3.43 -6.76 45.16
CA GLU A 58 -2.36 -7.23 46.05
C GLU A 58 -1.84 -6.13 47.00
N ASN A 59 -2.24 -4.86 46.79
CA ASN A 59 -1.74 -3.67 47.49
C ASN A 59 -0.20 -3.67 47.66
N SER A 60 0.48 -4.30 46.70
CA SER A 60 1.89 -4.62 46.81
C SER A 60 2.69 -3.49 46.18
N SER A 61 3.33 -2.69 47.03
CA SER A 61 4.29 -1.68 46.60
C SER A 61 5.51 -2.29 45.89
N GLN A 62 5.71 -3.61 46.00
CA GLN A 62 6.85 -4.36 45.45
C GLN A 62 6.52 -5.16 44.18
N TRP A 63 5.40 -4.89 43.50
CA TRP A 63 5.01 -5.59 42.27
C TRP A 63 6.11 -5.60 41.19
N TYR A 64 6.95 -4.56 41.15
CA TYR A 64 8.08 -4.42 40.22
C TYR A 64 9.20 -5.45 40.45
N GLN A 65 9.23 -6.13 41.59
CA GLN A 65 10.18 -7.20 41.88
C GLN A 65 9.74 -8.53 41.25
N LYS A 66 8.46 -8.67 40.87
CA LYS A 66 7.96 -9.84 40.15
C LYS A 66 8.34 -9.73 38.68
N THR A 67 9.42 -10.41 38.29
CA THR A 67 9.95 -10.41 36.91
C THR A 67 8.87 -10.70 35.86
N SER A 68 7.93 -11.62 36.14
CA SER A 68 6.84 -11.94 35.22
C SER A 68 5.92 -10.74 34.94
N LEU A 69 5.57 -9.95 35.95
CA LEU A 69 4.73 -8.76 35.78
C LEU A 69 5.45 -7.68 34.98
N VAL A 70 6.73 -7.45 35.26
CA VAL A 70 7.56 -6.49 34.52
C VAL A 70 7.68 -6.88 33.05
N LEU A 71 7.92 -8.16 32.77
CA LEU A 71 8.03 -8.68 31.40
C LEU A 71 6.72 -8.50 30.62
N ILE A 72 5.56 -8.82 31.21
CA ILE A 72 4.28 -8.67 30.53
C ILE A 72 3.94 -7.18 30.32
N LEU A 73 4.27 -6.31 31.28
CA LEU A 73 4.09 -4.86 31.13
C LEU A 73 4.94 -4.32 29.97
N CYS A 74 6.22 -4.68 29.90
CA CYS A 74 7.11 -4.32 28.80
C CYS A 74 6.58 -4.86 27.45
N LEU A 75 6.12 -6.10 27.41
CA LEU A 75 5.54 -6.70 26.21
C LEU A 75 4.31 -5.94 25.72
N ALA A 76 3.39 -5.58 26.63
CA ALA A 76 2.19 -4.82 26.29
C ALA A 76 2.53 -3.43 25.72
N ILE A 77 3.48 -2.72 26.34
CA ILE A 77 3.96 -1.42 25.85
C ILE A 77 4.59 -1.56 24.46
N MET A 78 5.43 -2.58 24.25
CA MET A 78 6.06 -2.84 22.95
C MET A 78 5.04 -3.14 21.84
N ILE A 79 3.98 -3.89 22.14
CA ILE A 79 2.90 -4.17 21.18
C ILE A 79 2.17 -2.87 20.78
N ILE A 80 1.84 -2.02 21.76
CA ILE A 80 1.18 -0.73 21.50
C ILE A 80 2.09 0.18 20.67
N PHE A 81 3.37 0.29 21.04
CA PHE A 81 4.34 1.11 20.29
C PHE A 81 4.54 0.59 18.86
N GLY A 82 4.65 -0.73 18.68
CA GLY A 82 4.76 -1.36 17.36
C GLY A 82 3.55 -1.09 16.47
N PHE A 83 2.35 -1.02 17.05
CA PHE A 83 1.16 -0.61 16.31
C PHE A 83 1.22 0.84 15.83
N ILE A 84 1.64 1.78 16.69
CA ILE A 84 1.82 3.19 16.30
C ILE A 84 2.84 3.31 15.17
N LEU A 85 3.97 2.63 15.29
CA LEU A 85 5.01 2.62 14.25
C LEU A 85 4.47 2.08 12.92
N THR A 86 3.63 1.05 12.97
CA THR A 86 2.99 0.46 11.78
C THR A 86 2.08 1.47 11.07
N ILE A 87 1.29 2.25 11.82
CA ILE A 87 0.45 3.32 11.25
C ILE A 87 1.33 4.36 10.55
N ILE A 88 2.39 4.83 11.21
CA ILE A 88 3.32 5.83 10.65
C ILE A 88 3.92 5.32 9.33
N ILE A 89 4.37 4.06 9.30
CA ILE A 89 4.95 3.43 8.11
C ILE A 89 3.92 3.34 6.97
N GLU A 90 2.67 2.99 7.25
CA GLU A 90 1.64 2.93 6.20
C GLU A 90 1.27 4.31 5.66
N ILE A 91 1.22 5.35 6.49
CA ILE A 91 1.06 6.75 6.04
C ILE A 91 2.23 7.14 5.13
N TYR A 92 3.47 6.85 5.55
CA TYR A 92 4.65 7.14 4.76
C TYR A 92 4.63 6.42 3.40
N LYS A 93 4.30 5.13 3.38
CA LYS A 93 4.15 4.34 2.15
C LYS A 93 3.05 4.88 1.25
N TYR A 94 1.92 5.33 1.81
CA TYR A 94 0.84 5.93 1.04
C TYR A 94 1.30 7.20 0.32
N ASN A 95 2.04 8.08 1.02
CA ASN A 95 2.62 9.29 0.43
C ASN A 95 3.66 8.96 -0.65
N ALA A 96 4.55 7.99 -0.41
CA ALA A 96 5.53 7.54 -1.39
C ALA A 96 4.87 7.00 -2.67
N ARG A 97 3.80 6.18 -2.54
CA ARG A 97 3.01 5.69 -3.68
C ARG A 97 2.38 6.83 -4.48
N THR A 98 1.87 7.86 -3.80
CA THR A 98 1.29 9.05 -4.44
C THR A 98 2.34 9.83 -5.24
N ASN A 99 3.58 9.88 -4.75
CA ASN A 99 4.66 10.57 -5.45
C ASN A 99 5.19 9.77 -6.66
N GLU A 100 5.35 8.45 -6.53
CA GLU A 100 5.64 7.58 -7.67
C GLU A 100 4.56 7.67 -8.75
N TYR A 101 3.28 7.72 -8.35
CA TYR A 101 2.16 7.93 -9.27
C TYR A 101 2.32 9.21 -10.09
N LYS A 102 2.65 10.33 -9.44
CA LYS A 102 2.88 11.60 -10.14
C LYS A 102 3.98 11.48 -11.19
N LYS A 103 5.08 10.78 -10.87
CA LYS A 103 6.18 10.54 -11.83
C LYS A 103 5.71 9.79 -13.07
N TYR A 104 5.03 8.65 -12.90
CA TYR A 104 4.53 7.86 -14.04
C TYR A 104 3.56 8.65 -14.92
N LEU A 105 2.65 9.41 -14.32
CA LEU A 105 1.70 10.22 -15.08
C LEU A 105 2.40 11.32 -15.87
N THR A 106 3.38 12.00 -15.25
CA THR A 106 4.18 13.04 -15.92
C THR A 106 4.97 12.44 -17.07
N THR A 107 5.59 11.26 -16.89
CA THR A 107 6.33 10.58 -17.98
C THR A 107 5.41 10.20 -19.14
N ILE A 108 4.21 9.67 -18.87
CA ILE A 108 3.24 9.35 -19.93
C ILE A 108 2.78 10.62 -20.66
N LYS A 109 2.58 11.74 -19.94
CA LYS A 109 2.25 13.02 -20.56
C LYS A 109 3.38 13.57 -21.42
N ASP A 110 4.62 13.45 -20.97
CA ASP A 110 5.81 13.89 -21.71
C ASP A 110 5.97 13.09 -23.02
N LEU A 111 5.85 11.75 -22.95
CA LEU A 111 5.84 10.89 -24.14
C LEU A 111 4.72 11.25 -25.11
N TYR A 112 3.53 11.58 -24.59
CA TYR A 112 2.43 12.02 -25.43
C TYR A 112 2.73 13.34 -26.15
N VAL A 113 3.29 14.33 -25.45
CA VAL A 113 3.64 15.62 -26.05
C VAL A 113 4.67 15.41 -27.15
N LYS A 114 5.74 14.65 -26.88
CA LYS A 114 6.80 14.32 -27.85
C LYS A 114 6.25 13.65 -29.10
N HIS A 115 5.35 12.67 -28.94
CA HIS A 115 4.68 12.01 -30.06
C HIS A 115 3.81 12.98 -30.86
N SER A 116 2.98 13.79 -30.18
CA SER A 116 2.11 14.75 -30.84
C SER A 116 2.86 15.86 -31.59
N SER A 117 4.09 16.16 -31.18
CA SER A 117 4.99 17.09 -31.88
C SER A 117 5.80 16.43 -33.01
N GLY A 118 5.62 15.13 -33.26
CA GLY A 118 6.39 14.38 -34.26
C GLY A 118 7.87 14.14 -33.89
N LEU A 119 8.24 14.35 -32.61
CA LEU A 119 9.60 14.12 -32.12
C LEU A 119 9.90 12.63 -31.93
N ILE A 120 8.87 11.79 -31.80
CA ILE A 120 8.99 10.33 -31.72
C ILE A 120 7.92 9.67 -32.60
N SER A 121 8.26 8.54 -33.22
CA SER A 121 7.34 7.76 -34.06
C SER A 121 6.33 6.95 -33.23
N ASP A 122 5.33 6.37 -33.91
CA ASP A 122 4.39 5.42 -33.28
C ASP A 122 5.11 4.17 -32.74
N GLU A 123 6.17 3.71 -33.42
CA GLU A 123 6.97 2.57 -32.98
C GLU A 123 7.78 2.89 -31.72
N GLU A 124 8.46 4.04 -31.70
CA GLU A 124 9.27 4.49 -30.55
C GLU A 124 8.39 4.72 -29.32
N LEU A 125 7.20 5.31 -29.52
CA LEU A 125 6.21 5.49 -28.47
C LEU A 125 5.77 4.15 -27.86
N SER A 126 5.50 3.16 -28.71
CA SER A 126 5.14 1.80 -28.29
C SER A 126 6.28 1.17 -27.48
N GLU A 127 7.52 1.28 -27.95
CA GLU A 127 8.70 0.75 -27.26
C GLU A 127 8.91 1.40 -25.88
N PHE A 128 8.80 2.72 -25.76
CA PHE A 128 8.92 3.40 -24.47
C PHE A 128 7.80 3.02 -23.49
N ILE A 129 6.58 2.80 -23.98
CA ILE A 129 5.48 2.27 -23.15
C ILE A 129 5.76 0.83 -22.71
N ASP A 130 6.35 0.01 -23.57
CA ASP A 130 6.73 -1.37 -23.25
C ASP A 130 7.80 -1.40 -22.17
N ILE A 131 8.84 -0.58 -22.29
CA ILE A 131 9.89 -0.44 -21.26
C ILE A 131 9.28 0.00 -19.92
N LEU A 132 8.38 0.99 -19.94
CA LEU A 132 7.65 1.43 -18.74
C LEU A 132 6.80 0.32 -18.13
N TRP A 133 6.14 -0.50 -18.95
CA TRP A 133 5.29 -1.60 -18.51
C TRP A 133 6.09 -2.80 -17.99
N ILE A 134 7.20 -3.16 -18.63
CA ILE A 134 8.07 -4.27 -18.24
C ILE A 134 8.76 -3.97 -16.90
N ASN A 135 9.29 -2.75 -16.76
CA ASN A 135 9.97 -2.31 -15.53
C ASN A 135 9.00 -1.99 -14.38
N ALA A 136 7.70 -1.93 -14.65
CA ALA A 136 6.68 -1.79 -13.62
C ALA A 136 6.41 -3.15 -12.93
N ASN A 137 6.62 -3.20 -11.61
CA ASN A 137 6.14 -4.33 -10.81
C ASN A 137 4.59 -4.44 -10.85
N GLN A 138 4.04 -5.57 -10.42
CA GLN A 138 2.58 -5.80 -10.52
C GLN A 138 1.74 -4.77 -9.77
N LYS A 139 2.24 -4.24 -8.64
CA LYS A 139 1.56 -3.19 -7.88
C LYS A 139 1.49 -1.89 -8.69
N ARG A 140 2.57 -1.52 -9.37
CA ARG A 140 2.64 -0.37 -10.29
C ARG A 140 1.71 -0.56 -11.50
N LYS A 141 1.68 -1.75 -12.09
CA LYS A 141 0.75 -2.09 -13.19
C LYS A 141 -0.72 -1.91 -12.78
N ILE A 142 -1.09 -2.26 -11.55
CA ILE A 142 -2.45 -2.03 -11.02
C ILE A 142 -2.77 -0.54 -10.92
N ILE A 143 -1.83 0.28 -10.43
CA ILE A 143 -2.02 1.74 -10.31
C ILE A 143 -2.22 2.37 -11.70
N VAL A 144 -1.34 2.05 -12.65
CA VAL A 144 -1.45 2.54 -14.04
C VAL A 144 -2.78 2.10 -14.67
N ALA A 145 -3.20 0.86 -14.44
CA ALA A 145 -4.46 0.33 -14.96
C ALA A 145 -5.70 1.07 -14.45
N ASP A 146 -5.79 1.33 -13.14
CA ASP A 146 -6.91 2.07 -12.57
C ASP A 146 -6.96 3.51 -13.11
N VAL A 147 -5.80 4.14 -13.36
CA VAL A 147 -5.69 5.51 -13.89
C VAL A 147 -6.11 5.59 -15.37
N VAL A 148 -5.60 4.70 -16.22
CA VAL A 148 -5.98 4.64 -17.64
C VAL A 148 -7.50 4.45 -17.76
N LYS A 149 -8.06 3.57 -16.94
CA LYS A 149 -9.51 3.34 -16.88
C LYS A 149 -10.29 4.57 -16.43
N GLN A 150 -9.77 5.36 -15.47
CA GLN A 150 -10.40 6.61 -15.03
C GLN A 150 -10.34 7.71 -16.10
N GLN A 151 -9.22 7.86 -16.79
CA GLN A 151 -9.04 8.84 -17.87
C GLN A 151 -9.93 8.51 -19.08
N LEU A 152 -9.98 7.25 -19.50
CA LEU A 152 -10.89 6.78 -20.57
C LEU A 152 -12.37 6.98 -20.22
N LYS A 153 -12.74 6.92 -18.92
CA LYS A 153 -14.10 7.22 -18.46
C LYS A 153 -14.41 8.72 -18.48
N LYS A 154 -13.44 9.58 -18.18
CA LYS A 154 -13.62 11.05 -18.22
C LYS A 154 -13.67 11.60 -19.64
N GLY A 155 -12.91 11.04 -20.58
CA GLY A 155 -12.92 11.45 -22.00
C GLY A 155 -14.10 10.93 -22.84
N LYS A 156 -15.09 10.27 -22.22
CA LYS A 156 -16.36 9.87 -22.86
C LYS A 156 -17.51 10.87 -22.60
N LYS A 157 -17.22 12.04 -22.04
CA LYS A 157 -18.14 13.18 -21.99
C LYS A 157 -17.69 14.22 -23.01
#